data_AF-A0A0W1DR98-F1
#
_entry.id   AF-A0A0W1DR98-F1
#
_cell.length_a   1.000
_cell.length_b   1.000
_cell.length_c   1.000
_cell.angle_alpha   90.00
_cell.angle_beta   90.00
_cell.angle_gamma   90.00
#
_symmetry.space_group_name_H-M   'P 1'
#
loop_
_entity.id
_entity.type
_entity.pdbx_description
1 polymer ?
#
loop_
_entity_poly.entity_id
_entity_poly.type
_entity_poly.pdbx_seq_one_letter_code
_entity_poly.pdbx_strand_id
1 'polypeptide(L)'
;MDADSTRAPDGATDLTTKNDAAILAAWERFAANRKAVGELREETPGYEAKEERLWAAVHADEVFIGESTAKTLLGVEIQLWCIVSHDVPQWEWELAVFRRDISAFDGLDEHLDWSTRVALQAIRSLRAMGGEA
;
A
#
# COMPACT_ATOMS: atom_id res chain seq x y z
N MET A 1 -3.67 -39.99 13.74
CA MET A 1 -3.44 -39.83 12.29
C MET A 1 -4.38 -38.73 11.88
N ASP A 2 -3.90 -37.50 12.00
CA ASP A 2 -4.71 -36.30 11.91
C ASP A 2 -5.08 -36.04 10.45
N ALA A 3 -6.36 -35.79 10.22
CA ALA A 3 -6.91 -35.51 8.92
C ALA A 3 -6.36 -34.17 8.42
N ASP A 4 -5.59 -34.25 7.35
CA ASP A 4 -5.18 -33.11 6.53
C ASP A 4 -6.44 -32.56 5.84
N SER A 5 -7.15 -31.68 6.55
CA SER A 5 -8.36 -31.03 6.04
C SER A 5 -7.97 -29.73 5.37
N THR A 6 -7.89 -29.77 4.03
CA THR A 6 -7.81 -28.60 3.13
C THR A 6 -9.14 -27.85 3.00
N ARG A 7 -10.13 -28.16 3.85
CA ARG A 7 -11.44 -27.52 3.79
C ARG A 7 -11.45 -26.26 4.65
N ALA A 8 -11.71 -25.12 4.00
CA ALA A 8 -11.92 -23.86 4.70
C ALA A 8 -13.09 -23.99 5.70
N PRO A 9 -13.00 -23.36 6.89
CA PRO A 9 -14.03 -23.45 7.92
C PRO A 9 -15.37 -22.88 7.44
N ASP A 10 -16.47 -23.38 8.01
CA ASP A 10 -17.81 -22.90 7.70
C ASP A 10 -17.91 -21.39 8.00
N GLY A 11 -18.22 -20.60 6.96
CA GLY A 11 -18.20 -19.14 7.00
C GLY A 11 -17.02 -18.48 6.28
N ALA A 12 -16.08 -19.26 5.73
CA ALA A 12 -15.09 -18.77 4.79
C ALA A 12 -15.81 -18.23 3.54
N THR A 13 -15.89 -16.90 3.44
CA THR A 13 -16.32 -16.24 2.21
C THR A 13 -15.23 -16.45 1.17
N ASP A 14 -15.60 -16.89 -0.03
CA ASP A 14 -14.68 -17.11 -1.13
C ASP A 14 -13.71 -15.92 -1.26
N LEU A 15 -12.40 -16.19 -1.19
CA LEU A 15 -11.36 -15.24 -1.55
C LEU A 15 -11.48 -14.98 -3.06
N THR A 16 -12.37 -14.06 -3.40
CA THR A 16 -12.61 -13.58 -4.75
C THR A 16 -11.40 -12.78 -5.23
N THR A 17 -10.90 -13.09 -6.42
CA THR A 17 -9.71 -12.42 -6.99
C THR A 17 -10.02 -11.08 -7.65
N LYS A 18 -11.27 -10.60 -7.58
CA LYS A 18 -11.72 -9.38 -8.30
C LYS A 18 -12.37 -8.30 -7.42
N ASN A 19 -12.48 -8.49 -6.10
CA ASN A 19 -13.28 -7.57 -5.29
C ASN A 19 -12.62 -6.24 -4.92
N ASP A 20 -11.29 -6.13 -5.00
CA ASP A 20 -10.58 -4.94 -4.48
C ASP A 20 -10.07 -3.99 -5.58
N ALA A 21 -10.66 -4.04 -6.78
CA ALA A 21 -10.28 -3.15 -7.88
C ALA A 21 -10.39 -1.65 -7.50
N ALA A 22 -11.36 -1.30 -6.64
CA ALA A 22 -11.51 0.06 -6.13
C ALA A 22 -10.36 0.49 -5.20
N ILE A 23 -9.86 -0.42 -4.35
CA ILE A 23 -8.70 -0.19 -3.49
C ILE A 23 -7.45 0.02 -4.35
N LEU A 24 -7.24 -0.82 -5.39
CA LEU A 24 -6.13 -0.64 -6.32
C LEU A 24 -6.20 0.68 -7.09
N ALA A 25 -7.37 1.05 -7.60
CA ALA A 25 -7.55 2.33 -8.28
C ALA A 25 -7.32 3.52 -7.35
N ALA A 26 -7.71 3.41 -6.07
CA ALA A 26 -7.43 4.44 -5.07
C ALA A 26 -5.93 4.55 -4.79
N TRP A 27 -5.21 3.43 -4.69
CA TRP A 27 -3.75 3.43 -4.55
C TRP A 27 -3.05 4.12 -5.72
N GLU A 28 -3.46 3.84 -6.95
CA GLU A 28 -2.88 4.46 -8.14
C GLU A 28 -3.05 5.98 -8.14
N ARG A 29 -4.22 6.47 -7.71
CA ARG A 29 -4.47 7.92 -7.55
C ARG A 29 -3.69 8.52 -6.39
N PHE A 30 -3.67 7.85 -5.24
CA PHE A 30 -2.86 8.24 -4.08
C PHE A 30 -1.39 8.42 -4.50
N ALA A 31 -0.79 7.40 -5.12
CA ALA A 31 0.59 7.41 -5.58
C ALA A 31 0.86 8.52 -6.60
N ALA A 32 -0.04 8.72 -7.57
CA ALA A 32 0.09 9.77 -8.57
C ALA A 32 0.01 11.18 -7.95
N ASN A 33 -0.94 11.42 -7.05
CA ASN A 33 -1.10 12.69 -6.38
C ASN A 33 0.06 12.99 -5.42
N ARG A 34 0.49 12.00 -4.62
CA ARG A 34 1.64 12.12 -3.72
C ARG A 34 2.92 12.37 -4.50
N LYS A 35 3.10 11.71 -5.64
CA LYS A 35 4.20 11.98 -6.56
C LYS A 35 4.17 13.43 -7.05
N ALA A 36 2.99 13.90 -7.49
CA ALA A 36 2.82 15.27 -7.96
C ALA A 36 3.11 16.32 -6.87
N VAL A 37 2.81 16.03 -5.60
CA VAL A 37 3.21 16.88 -4.47
C VAL A 37 4.74 16.99 -4.39
N GLY A 38 5.48 15.87 -4.40
CA GLY A 38 6.94 15.88 -4.31
C GLY A 38 7.64 16.56 -5.51
N GLU A 39 6.96 16.62 -6.66
CA GLU A 39 7.45 17.29 -7.87
C GLU A 39 7.02 18.77 -7.95
N LEU A 40 6.08 19.22 -7.11
CA LEU A 40 5.61 20.60 -7.10
C LEU A 40 6.71 21.55 -6.61
N ARG A 41 6.77 22.76 -7.19
CA ARG A 41 7.76 23.80 -6.85
C ARG A 41 7.05 25.11 -6.55
N GLU A 42 7.50 25.86 -5.55
CA GLU A 42 6.89 27.13 -5.10
C GLU A 42 6.71 28.15 -6.24
N GLU A 43 7.57 28.12 -7.25
CA GLU A 43 7.52 28.96 -8.46
C GLU A 43 6.31 28.65 -9.37
N THR A 44 5.61 27.56 -9.14
CA THR A 44 4.46 27.13 -9.96
C THR A 44 3.32 28.14 -9.83
N PRO A 45 2.75 28.64 -10.94
CA PRO A 45 1.58 29.51 -10.87
C PRO A 45 0.42 28.83 -10.13
N GLY A 46 -0.06 29.50 -9.07
CA GLY A 46 -1.09 28.97 -8.19
C GLY A 46 -0.60 27.83 -7.29
N TYR A 47 0.67 27.84 -6.88
CA TYR A 47 1.30 26.82 -6.04
C TYR A 47 0.43 26.39 -4.85
N GLU A 48 0.06 27.33 -3.97
CA GLU A 48 -0.69 27.02 -2.74
C GLU A 48 -2.00 26.28 -3.02
N ALA A 49 -2.80 26.78 -3.98
CA ALA A 49 -4.07 26.16 -4.36
C ALA A 49 -3.89 24.78 -5.01
N LYS A 50 -2.79 24.57 -5.75
CA LYS A 50 -2.44 23.27 -6.33
C LYS A 50 -1.98 22.28 -5.26
N GLU A 51 -1.12 22.73 -4.36
CA GLU A 51 -0.64 21.94 -3.22
C GLU A 51 -1.81 21.48 -2.35
N GLU A 52 -2.69 22.41 -1.95
CA GLU A 52 -3.89 22.11 -1.17
C GLU A 52 -4.77 21.06 -1.85
N ARG A 53 -5.05 21.24 -3.15
CA ARG A 53 -5.86 20.29 -3.93
C ARG A 53 -5.21 18.91 -4.01
N LEU A 54 -3.90 18.84 -4.21
CA LEU A 54 -3.18 17.56 -4.29
C LEU A 54 -3.20 16.84 -2.94
N TRP A 55 -2.93 17.55 -1.84
CA TRP A 55 -3.00 16.96 -0.50
C TRP A 55 -4.40 16.52 -0.11
N ALA A 56 -5.43 17.28 -0.47
CA ALA A 56 -6.82 16.86 -0.27
C ALA A 56 -7.14 15.56 -1.03
N ALA A 57 -6.62 15.40 -2.25
CA ALA A 57 -6.81 14.19 -3.03
C ALA A 57 -6.03 12.99 -2.45
N VAL A 58 -4.78 13.20 -2.02
CA VAL A 58 -3.97 12.18 -1.31
C VAL A 58 -4.73 11.69 -0.08
N HIS A 59 -5.21 12.61 0.76
CA HIS A 59 -5.93 12.26 1.99
C HIS A 59 -7.23 11.49 1.70
N ALA A 60 -8.01 11.93 0.71
CA ALA A 60 -9.26 11.25 0.36
C ALA A 60 -9.04 9.81 -0.11
N ASP A 61 -8.04 9.56 -0.96
CA ASP A 61 -7.71 8.21 -1.42
C ASP A 61 -7.14 7.35 -0.29
N GLU A 62 -6.31 7.93 0.59
CA GLU A 62 -5.76 7.24 1.75
C GLU A 62 -6.84 6.79 2.74
N VAL A 63 -7.78 7.69 3.10
CA VAL A 63 -8.92 7.37 3.98
C VAL A 63 -9.75 6.25 3.35
N PHE A 64 -10.03 6.35 2.06
CA PHE A 64 -10.77 5.31 1.35
C PHE A 64 -10.07 3.94 1.43
N ILE A 65 -8.76 3.88 1.23
CA ILE A 65 -7.98 2.64 1.34
C ILE A 65 -8.04 2.09 2.76
N GLY A 66 -7.81 2.93 3.77
CA GLY A 66 -7.76 2.53 5.18
C GLY A 66 -9.11 2.06 5.74
N GLU A 67 -10.22 2.65 5.30
CA GLU A 67 -11.57 2.29 5.75
C GLU A 67 -12.19 1.12 4.96
N SER A 68 -11.64 0.80 3.79
CA SER A 68 -12.14 -0.32 2.98
C SER A 68 -11.88 -1.67 3.67
N THR A 69 -12.84 -2.59 3.58
CA THR A 69 -12.57 -3.99 3.97
C THR A 69 -12.04 -4.76 2.78
N ALA A 70 -10.71 -4.96 2.72
CA ALA A 70 -10.09 -5.78 1.69
C ALA A 70 -10.66 -7.20 1.66
N LYS A 71 -10.89 -7.72 0.46
CA LYS A 71 -11.43 -9.06 0.17
C LYS A 71 -10.43 -9.97 -0.52
N THR A 72 -9.27 -9.44 -0.86
CA THR A 72 -8.19 -10.10 -1.61
C THR A 72 -6.85 -9.89 -0.91
N LEU A 73 -5.88 -10.77 -1.14
CA LEU A 73 -4.51 -10.59 -0.63
C LEU A 73 -3.89 -9.27 -1.11
N LEU A 74 -4.11 -8.91 -2.38
CA LEU A 74 -3.65 -7.65 -2.96
C LEU A 74 -4.27 -6.43 -2.26
N GLY A 75 -5.56 -6.48 -1.91
CA GLY A 75 -6.22 -5.41 -1.17
C GLY A 75 -5.59 -5.19 0.21
N VAL A 76 -5.31 -6.27 0.94
CA VAL A 76 -4.61 -6.20 2.23
C VAL A 76 -3.18 -5.66 2.03
N GLU A 77 -2.47 -6.13 1.02
CA GLU A 77 -1.14 -5.64 0.68
C GLU A 77 -1.14 -4.13 0.41
N ILE A 78 -2.11 -3.60 -0.32
CA ILE A 78 -2.23 -2.16 -0.59
C ILE A 78 -2.42 -1.37 0.72
N GLN A 79 -3.24 -1.86 1.65
CA GLN A 79 -3.40 -1.21 2.95
C GLN A 79 -2.10 -1.19 3.75
N LEU A 80 -1.29 -2.25 3.68
CA LEU A 80 0.04 -2.28 4.29
C LEU A 80 1.00 -1.29 3.62
N TRP A 81 0.97 -1.15 2.29
CA TRP A 81 1.76 -0.14 1.59
C TRP A 81 1.39 1.29 1.96
N CYS A 82 0.12 1.56 2.27
CA CYS A 82 -0.29 2.85 2.85
C CYS A 82 0.46 3.14 4.16
N ILE A 83 0.58 2.15 5.07
CA ILE A 83 1.35 2.30 6.32
C ILE A 83 2.81 2.60 6.01
N VAL A 84 3.44 1.81 5.14
CA VAL A 84 4.86 1.97 4.77
C VAL A 84 5.13 3.37 4.19
N SER A 85 4.16 3.96 3.47
CA SER A 85 4.32 5.29 2.85
C SER A 85 4.53 6.44 3.83
N HIS A 86 4.14 6.29 5.11
CA HIS A 86 4.31 7.32 6.15
C HIS A 86 5.62 7.21 6.91
N ASP A 87 6.26 6.03 6.88
CA ASP A 87 7.42 5.74 7.70
C ASP A 87 8.75 5.81 6.93
N VAL A 88 8.72 6.00 5.60
CA VAL A 88 9.92 6.07 4.77
C VAL A 88 10.44 7.51 4.66
N PRO A 89 11.66 7.81 5.18
CA PRO A 89 12.15 9.20 5.26
C PRO A 89 12.72 9.76 3.96
N GLN A 90 12.93 8.93 2.92
CA GLN A 90 13.61 9.32 1.69
C GLN A 90 12.68 9.23 0.49
N TRP A 91 12.79 10.21 -0.41
CA TRP A 91 11.98 10.28 -1.62
C TRP A 91 12.15 9.05 -2.52
N GLU A 92 13.37 8.54 -2.64
CA GLU A 92 13.66 7.34 -3.42
C GLU A 92 12.91 6.11 -2.88
N TRP A 93 12.75 6.05 -1.56
CA TRP A 93 12.00 4.99 -0.89
C TRP A 93 10.49 5.19 -1.03
N GLU A 94 9.99 6.42 -0.95
CA GLU A 94 8.58 6.72 -1.30
C GLU A 94 8.24 6.26 -2.72
N LEU A 95 9.12 6.50 -3.70
CA LEU A 95 8.92 6.03 -5.06
C LEU A 95 8.89 4.50 -5.18
N ALA A 96 9.68 3.78 -4.36
CA ALA A 96 9.62 2.33 -4.27
C ALA A 96 8.31 1.85 -3.64
N VAL A 97 7.83 2.54 -2.59
CA VAL A 97 6.50 2.31 -2.01
C VAL A 97 5.41 2.43 -3.08
N PHE A 98 5.37 3.52 -3.85
CA PHE A 98 4.35 3.74 -4.89
C PHE A 98 4.30 2.64 -5.95
N ARG A 99 5.47 2.07 -6.29
CA ARG A 99 5.60 0.91 -7.19
C ARG A 99 5.30 -0.43 -6.52
N ARG A 100 5.13 -0.47 -5.20
CA ARG A 100 5.06 -1.67 -4.37
C ARG A 100 6.29 -2.57 -4.56
N ASP A 101 7.45 -1.95 -4.71
CA ASP A 101 8.71 -2.66 -4.90
C ASP A 101 9.32 -3.04 -3.55
N ILE A 102 9.01 -4.25 -3.08
CA ILE A 102 9.49 -4.72 -1.78
C ILE A 102 11.00 -4.98 -1.75
N SER A 103 11.60 -5.31 -2.90
CA SER A 103 13.02 -5.63 -2.98
C SER A 103 13.91 -4.41 -2.74
N ALA A 104 13.39 -3.22 -3.02
CA ALA A 104 14.07 -1.95 -2.72
C ALA A 104 14.32 -1.73 -1.21
N PHE A 105 13.66 -2.51 -0.34
CA PHE A 105 13.82 -2.43 1.12
C PHE A 105 14.73 -3.52 1.70
N ASP A 106 15.27 -4.40 0.87
CA ASP A 106 16.17 -5.45 1.34
C ASP A 106 17.47 -4.83 1.89
N GLY A 107 17.82 -5.17 3.13
CA GLY A 107 19.01 -4.65 3.80
C GLY A 107 18.84 -3.26 4.43
N LEU A 108 17.63 -2.68 4.44
CA LEU A 108 17.35 -1.40 5.10
C LEU A 108 16.83 -1.55 6.54
N ASP A 109 16.99 -2.72 7.17
CA ASP A 109 16.39 -3.03 8.47
C ASP A 109 16.76 -2.03 9.59
N GLU A 110 17.96 -1.45 9.55
CA GLU A 110 18.44 -0.47 10.54
C GLU A 110 17.86 0.94 10.32
N HIS A 111 17.27 1.20 9.15
CA HIS A 111 16.71 2.50 8.77
C HIS A 111 15.20 2.57 8.86
N LEU A 112 14.53 1.44 9.12
CA LEU A 112 13.08 1.31 9.14
C LEU A 112 12.59 1.10 10.57
N ASP A 113 11.47 1.74 10.91
CA ASP A 113 10.84 1.48 12.20
C ASP A 113 10.35 0.03 12.31
N TRP A 114 10.12 -0.42 13.54
CA TRP A 114 9.55 -1.73 13.79
C TRP A 114 8.19 -1.93 13.08
N SER A 115 7.29 -0.93 13.07
CA SER A 115 6.00 -1.02 12.36
C SER A 115 6.19 -1.33 10.88
N THR A 116 7.08 -0.59 10.22
CA THR A 116 7.39 -0.71 8.79
C THR A 116 7.98 -2.08 8.47
N ARG A 117 8.91 -2.57 9.30
CA ARG A 117 9.49 -3.90 9.13
C ARG A 117 8.43 -5.00 9.23
N VAL A 118 7.52 -4.90 10.19
CA VAL A 118 6.41 -5.86 10.33
C VAL A 118 5.47 -5.79 9.13
N ALA A 119 5.13 -4.58 8.65
CA ALA A 119 4.30 -4.41 7.46
C ALA A 119 4.95 -5.04 6.21
N LEU A 120 6.24 -4.81 5.98
CA LEU A 120 6.98 -5.42 4.87
C LEU A 120 7.02 -6.96 4.98
N GLN A 121 7.23 -7.52 6.18
CA GLN A 121 7.17 -8.98 6.35
C GLN A 121 5.77 -9.56 6.12
N ALA A 122 4.72 -8.83 6.52
CA ALA A 122 3.34 -9.21 6.20
C ALA A 122 3.11 -9.19 4.68
N ILE A 123 3.61 -8.18 3.95
CA ILE A 123 3.54 -8.12 2.48
C ILE A 123 4.25 -9.33 1.84
N ARG A 124 5.47 -9.66 2.29
CA ARG A 124 6.17 -10.88 1.81
C ARG A 124 5.34 -12.14 2.03
N SER A 125 4.70 -12.26 3.20
CA SER A 125 3.85 -13.40 3.54
C SER A 125 2.61 -13.46 2.65
N LEU A 126 1.94 -12.33 2.39
CA LEU A 126 0.78 -12.26 1.51
C LEU A 126 1.13 -12.67 0.07
N ARG A 127 2.26 -12.20 -0.46
CA ARG A 127 2.74 -12.59 -1.80
C ARG A 127 3.03 -14.08 -1.88
N ALA A 128 3.71 -14.64 -0.88
CA ALA A 128 3.95 -16.08 -0.79
C ALA A 128 2.64 -16.90 -0.75
N MET A 129 1.62 -16.42 -0.01
CA MET A 129 0.28 -17.03 0.00
C MET A 129 -0.42 -16.95 -1.37
N GLY A 130 -0.16 -15.89 -2.14
CA GLY A 130 -0.67 -15.70 -3.50
C GLY A 130 0.09 -16.47 -4.58
N GLY A 131 1.21 -17.12 -4.24
CA GLY A 131 2.08 -17.81 -5.20
C GLY A 131 3.07 -16.89 -5.93
N GLU A 132 3.21 -15.65 -5.49
CA GLU A 132 4.23 -14.70 -5.94
C GLU A 132 5.42 -14.81 -4.96
N ALA A 133 6.40 -15.64 -5.30
CA ALA A 133 7.64 -15.80 -4.52
C ALA A 133 8.80 -15.09 -5.23
#